data_AF-A0A132PME7-F1
#
_entry.id   AF-A0A132PME7-F1
#
_cell.length_a   1.000
_cell.length_b   1.000
_cell.length_c   1.000
_cell.angle_alpha   90.00
_cell.angle_beta   90.00
_cell.angle_gamma   90.00
#
_symmetry.space_group_name_H-M   'P 1'
#
loop_
_entity.id
_entity.type
_entity.pdbx_description
1 polymer ?
#
loop_
_entity_poly.entity_id
_entity_poly.type
_entity_poly.pdbx_seq_one_letter_code
_entity_poly.pdbx_strand_id
1 'polypeptide(L)'
;MIAFIRVNFPANPGADVWSDALVARWMDPAVQFSLAHFWKATTFQQVDMSYHSFAPVVLADPRHHPPTHEDRNVFVQAVLAEVDRVTEPKPDWKLFSATIIYCPPMHDLFGGGAFKTPDGNYIPAAVFDELAQFDEVCQEVGHALGLNHEVVYTNGAEQEYGCPYSVMSAKADFAFDRGLIPDLPGTVPPQQHPQRVVGPYVPAAHLFVNTQRPVDPNGIFNQPGSVVQVPATYTTKPHHFTLVARDVAAAAWPLRRPALGVISDGLTWYFLELRRRGGGYDAEIPHAVVTVLSAQFSGGAWGRLRFLGQLDLQAGAGDLDYHSFKSHFVVRVLDSAPDFSEVAVSVAGGDGWKNFAVEFADPNVHRPAVTVSPWQTAVTTPCPAFAKKEYSYRTHTYTTFQVWQAQSYGYESPSYRWYLGNLWLDPALPGHRDVEVACRSLDGFGFSAPKLRIIGVRVAVNGSRLELAVDEPYADIDIPIRVEVNESSPEVMRNLYPERSATISTSIDNIEIEWDAVYLQAFTQCWKKYLTDKQKVTIPIEHVAPRRDRRPQYREVAPERLVRDLLDRDPRAAVEVAAQIAKVANLSVKTVLADAFEA
;
A
#
# COMPACT_ATOMS: atom_id res chain seq x y z
N MET A 1 -27.98 19.83 -21.18
CA MET A 1 -27.53 19.64 -22.58
C MET A 1 -26.31 20.52 -22.85
N ILE A 2 -25.35 20.02 -23.61
CA ILE A 2 -24.10 20.68 -24.01
C ILE A 2 -24.21 21.18 -25.46
N ALA A 3 -23.75 22.40 -25.74
CA ALA A 3 -23.56 22.90 -27.09
C ALA A 3 -22.19 22.46 -27.62
N PHE A 4 -22.14 21.57 -28.61
CA PHE A 4 -20.88 21.17 -29.26
C PHE A 4 -20.70 21.95 -30.57
N ILE A 5 -19.63 22.72 -30.67
CA ILE A 5 -19.35 23.60 -31.80
C ILE A 5 -17.99 23.22 -32.40
N ARG A 6 -17.96 23.06 -33.72
CA ARG A 6 -16.72 22.86 -34.47
C ARG A 6 -16.40 24.11 -35.25
N VAL A 7 -15.17 24.57 -35.14
CA VAL A 7 -14.70 25.75 -35.86
C VAL A 7 -13.91 25.31 -37.07
N ASN A 8 -14.10 26.00 -38.19
CA ASN A 8 -13.24 25.91 -39.35
C ASN A 8 -12.63 27.27 -39.65
N PHE A 9 -11.31 27.32 -39.82
CA PHE A 9 -10.64 28.52 -40.29
C PHE A 9 -10.50 28.46 -41.81
N PRO A 10 -10.76 29.53 -42.57
CA PRO A 10 -10.64 29.54 -44.04
C PRO A 10 -9.28 29.07 -44.59
N ALA A 11 -8.22 29.20 -43.78
CA ALA A 11 -6.87 28.76 -44.12
C ALA A 11 -6.65 27.24 -43.97
N ASN A 12 -7.58 26.52 -43.31
CA ASN A 12 -7.46 25.10 -43.04
C ASN A 12 -8.39 24.29 -43.97
N PRO A 13 -7.94 23.15 -44.50
CA PRO A 13 -8.80 22.19 -45.19
C PRO A 13 -10.01 21.81 -44.33
N GLY A 14 -11.20 21.75 -44.93
CA GLY A 14 -12.41 21.29 -44.22
C GLY A 14 -12.33 19.83 -43.72
N ALA A 15 -11.36 19.05 -44.20
CA ALA A 15 -11.07 17.70 -43.72
C ALA A 15 -10.44 17.69 -42.31
N ASP A 16 -9.89 18.81 -41.84
CA ASP A 16 -9.27 18.95 -40.51
C ASP A 16 -10.33 19.23 -39.41
N VAL A 17 -11.60 19.37 -39.83
CA VAL A 17 -12.74 19.56 -38.94
C VAL A 17 -13.40 18.22 -38.66
N TRP A 18 -13.67 17.93 -37.39
CA TRP A 18 -14.33 16.68 -37.01
C TRP A 18 -15.70 16.49 -37.67
N SER A 19 -15.91 15.30 -38.23
CA SER A 19 -17.21 14.92 -38.80
C SER A 19 -18.29 14.79 -37.71
N ASP A 20 -19.57 14.86 -38.12
CA ASP A 20 -20.70 14.59 -37.20
C ASP A 20 -20.60 13.21 -36.56
N ALA A 21 -20.16 12.21 -37.34
CA ALA A 21 -19.98 10.85 -36.86
C ALA A 21 -18.91 10.78 -35.76
N LEU A 22 -17.78 11.47 -35.92
CA LEU A 22 -16.72 11.50 -34.92
C LEU A 22 -17.20 12.19 -33.63
N VAL A 23 -17.89 13.34 -33.74
CA VAL A 23 -18.49 14.01 -32.57
C VAL A 23 -19.51 13.10 -31.87
N ALA A 24 -20.35 12.40 -32.64
CA ALA A 24 -21.34 11.49 -32.07
C ALA A 24 -20.70 10.35 -31.28
N ARG A 25 -19.61 9.76 -31.80
CA ARG A 25 -18.84 8.74 -31.07
C ARG A 25 -18.10 9.31 -29.86
N TRP A 26 -17.60 10.53 -29.97
CA TRP A 26 -16.92 11.22 -28.85
C TRP A 26 -17.85 11.52 -27.68
N MET A 27 -19.12 11.81 -27.99
CA MET A 27 -20.16 12.11 -27.02
C MET A 27 -21.03 10.88 -26.68
N ASP A 28 -20.67 9.68 -27.13
CA ASP A 28 -21.38 8.43 -26.84
C ASP A 28 -20.82 7.78 -25.56
N PRO A 29 -21.59 7.70 -24.46
CA PRO A 29 -21.13 7.09 -23.21
C PRO A 29 -20.95 5.57 -23.28
N ALA A 30 -21.41 4.90 -24.36
CA ALA A 30 -21.16 3.48 -24.57
C ALA A 30 -19.79 3.19 -25.20
N VAL A 31 -19.13 4.21 -25.77
CA VAL A 31 -17.80 4.07 -26.36
C VAL A 31 -16.75 4.31 -25.29
N GLN A 32 -16.04 3.26 -24.88
CA GLN A 32 -14.97 3.36 -23.88
C GLN A 32 -13.92 4.39 -24.31
N PHE A 33 -13.45 5.23 -23.37
CA PHE A 33 -12.51 6.32 -23.62
C PHE A 33 -13.05 7.50 -24.44
N SER A 34 -14.34 7.53 -24.76
CA SER A 34 -14.98 8.76 -25.22
C SER A 34 -15.08 9.79 -24.09
N LEU A 35 -15.26 11.06 -24.43
CA LEU A 35 -15.44 12.14 -23.46
C LEU A 35 -16.70 11.93 -22.61
N ALA A 36 -17.82 11.52 -23.25
CA ALA A 36 -19.03 11.22 -22.51
C ALA A 36 -18.89 10.01 -21.60
N HIS A 37 -18.17 8.96 -22.02
CA HIS A 37 -17.89 7.80 -21.19
C HIS A 37 -17.06 8.19 -19.97
N PHE A 38 -16.02 9.00 -20.13
CA PHE A 38 -15.20 9.48 -19.00
C PHE A 38 -16.04 10.20 -17.97
N TRP A 39 -16.82 11.20 -18.40
CA TRP A 39 -17.62 12.03 -17.50
C TRP A 39 -18.77 11.26 -16.85
N LYS A 40 -19.46 10.40 -17.60
CA LYS A 40 -20.48 9.52 -17.03
C LYS A 40 -19.88 8.52 -16.03
N ALA A 41 -18.72 7.93 -16.33
CA ALA A 41 -18.04 6.99 -15.46
C ALA A 41 -17.57 7.64 -14.15
N THR A 42 -16.91 8.81 -14.22
CA THR A 42 -16.36 9.49 -13.04
C THR A 42 -17.46 10.00 -12.11
N THR A 43 -18.59 10.46 -12.66
CA THR A 43 -19.72 11.05 -11.89
C THR A 43 -20.80 10.05 -11.50
N PHE A 44 -20.52 8.74 -11.49
CA PHE A 44 -21.52 7.70 -11.19
C PHE A 44 -22.81 7.85 -12.01
N GLN A 45 -22.66 8.15 -13.31
CA GLN A 45 -23.71 8.36 -14.31
C GLN A 45 -24.58 9.61 -14.11
N GLN A 46 -24.24 10.49 -13.15
CA GLN A 46 -25.08 11.63 -12.78
C GLN A 46 -24.95 12.83 -13.72
N VAL A 47 -23.78 13.07 -14.32
CA VAL A 47 -23.59 14.20 -15.24
C VAL A 47 -24.42 14.04 -16.51
N ASP A 48 -25.10 15.10 -16.92
CA ASP A 48 -25.83 15.12 -18.19
C ASP A 48 -24.85 15.43 -19.35
N MET A 49 -24.48 14.39 -20.10
CA MET A 49 -23.67 14.51 -21.33
C MET A 49 -24.53 14.59 -22.59
N SER A 50 -25.85 14.82 -22.47
CA SER A 50 -26.68 15.10 -23.64
C SER A 50 -26.14 16.32 -24.37
N TYR A 51 -26.13 16.30 -25.70
CA TYR A 51 -25.53 17.36 -26.49
C TYR A 51 -26.35 17.68 -27.73
N HIS A 52 -26.16 18.89 -28.24
CA HIS A 52 -26.54 19.31 -29.58
C HIS A 52 -25.26 19.72 -30.31
N SER A 53 -24.99 19.07 -31.46
CA SER A 53 -23.88 19.47 -32.32
C SER A 53 -24.39 20.45 -33.37
N PHE A 54 -23.84 21.66 -33.35
CA PHE A 54 -24.10 22.66 -34.40
C PHE A 54 -23.32 22.32 -35.67
N ALA A 55 -23.81 22.81 -36.82
CA ALA A 55 -23.03 22.76 -38.06
C ALA A 55 -21.68 23.48 -37.85
N PRO A 56 -20.59 23.03 -38.48
CA PRO A 56 -19.30 23.71 -38.35
C PRO A 56 -19.40 25.18 -38.74
N VAL A 57 -18.90 26.06 -37.88
CA VAL A 57 -18.86 27.50 -38.15
C VAL A 57 -17.57 27.88 -38.85
N VAL A 58 -17.65 28.76 -39.85
CA VAL A 58 -16.48 29.26 -40.57
C VAL A 58 -16.15 30.64 -40.04
N LEU A 59 -14.98 30.80 -39.44
CA LEU A 59 -14.57 32.04 -38.79
C LEU A 59 -13.16 32.43 -39.25
N ALA A 60 -12.94 33.72 -39.58
CA ALA A 60 -11.58 34.24 -39.66
C ALA A 60 -10.95 34.27 -38.26
N ASP A 61 -9.64 34.06 -38.17
CA ASP A 61 -8.91 34.12 -36.89
C ASP A 61 -9.19 35.48 -36.20
N PRO A 62 -9.89 35.49 -35.05
CA PRO A 62 -10.35 36.72 -34.42
C PRO A 62 -9.32 37.26 -33.41
N ARG A 63 -8.17 36.59 -33.28
CA ARG A 63 -7.12 36.95 -32.31
C ARG A 63 -6.46 38.27 -32.67
N HIS A 64 -5.88 38.89 -31.66
CA HIS A 64 -4.98 40.00 -31.87
C HIS A 64 -3.65 39.51 -32.48
N HIS A 65 -3.01 40.36 -33.27
CA HIS A 65 -1.65 40.13 -33.75
C HIS A 65 -0.77 41.30 -33.27
N PRO A 66 0.07 41.10 -32.23
CA PRO A 66 0.43 39.82 -31.56
C PRO A 66 -0.65 39.30 -30.58
N PRO A 67 -0.62 38.00 -30.22
CA PRO A 67 -1.61 37.40 -29.33
C PRO A 67 -1.61 38.02 -27.92
N THR A 68 -2.78 38.04 -27.30
CA THR A 68 -3.03 38.56 -25.95
C THR A 68 -3.81 37.56 -25.09
N HIS A 69 -3.75 37.72 -23.77
CA HIS A 69 -4.54 36.91 -22.84
C HIS A 69 -6.07 37.01 -23.03
N GLU A 70 -6.56 38.05 -23.72
CA GLU A 70 -8.00 38.23 -24.01
C GLU A 70 -8.46 37.44 -25.25
N ASP A 71 -7.52 36.94 -26.06
CA ASP A 71 -7.82 36.32 -27.35
C ASP A 71 -8.74 35.11 -27.25
N ARG A 72 -8.64 34.32 -26.18
CA ARG A 72 -9.57 33.22 -25.92
C ARG A 72 -11.00 33.71 -25.72
N ASN A 73 -11.18 34.82 -24.99
CA ASN A 73 -12.51 35.40 -24.79
C ASN A 73 -13.08 35.97 -26.08
N VAL A 74 -12.26 36.67 -26.87
CA VAL A 74 -12.65 37.19 -28.20
C VAL A 74 -13.03 36.04 -29.13
N PHE A 75 -12.22 34.96 -29.14
CA PHE A 75 -12.48 33.78 -29.95
C PHE A 75 -13.80 33.10 -29.60
N VAL A 76 -14.01 32.77 -28.32
CA VAL A 76 -15.25 32.11 -27.87
C VAL A 76 -16.47 32.96 -28.20
N GLN A 77 -16.42 34.27 -27.95
CA GLN A 77 -17.54 35.17 -28.28
C GLN A 77 -17.81 35.25 -29.78
N ALA A 78 -16.77 35.28 -30.62
CA ALA A 78 -16.91 35.29 -32.07
C ALA A 78 -17.54 33.98 -32.59
N VAL A 79 -17.14 32.83 -32.03
CA VAL A 79 -17.73 31.52 -32.34
C VAL A 79 -19.22 31.48 -31.97
N LEU A 80 -19.58 31.90 -30.75
CA LEU A 80 -20.98 31.91 -30.30
C LEU A 80 -21.84 32.85 -31.16
N ALA A 81 -21.32 34.04 -31.50
CA ALA A 81 -22.00 35.00 -32.37
C ALA A 81 -22.20 34.45 -33.79
N GLU A 82 -21.23 33.69 -34.31
CA GLU A 82 -21.34 33.07 -35.63
C GLU A 82 -22.38 31.95 -35.64
N VAL A 83 -22.45 31.11 -34.59
CA VAL A 83 -23.53 30.11 -34.44
C VAL A 83 -24.90 30.79 -34.47
N ASP A 84 -25.06 31.91 -33.75
CA ASP A 84 -26.29 32.73 -33.72
C ASP A 84 -26.66 33.30 -35.10
N ARG A 85 -25.65 33.61 -35.92
CA ARG A 85 -25.82 34.20 -37.25
C ARG A 85 -26.25 33.17 -38.29
N VAL A 86 -25.75 31.94 -38.17
CA VAL A 86 -25.92 30.89 -39.20
C VAL A 86 -27.01 29.85 -38.88
N THR A 87 -27.50 29.82 -37.64
CA THR A 87 -28.54 28.89 -37.19
C THR A 87 -29.91 29.55 -37.19
N GLU A 88 -30.89 28.95 -37.88
CA GLU A 88 -32.29 29.41 -37.90
C GLU A 88 -33.26 28.27 -37.54
N PRO A 89 -34.10 28.42 -36.50
CA PRO A 89 -34.20 29.58 -35.60
C PRO A 89 -32.94 29.73 -34.72
N LYS A 90 -32.69 30.95 -34.24
CA LYS A 90 -31.58 31.23 -33.34
C LYS A 90 -31.55 30.27 -32.14
N PRO A 91 -30.36 29.84 -31.68
CA PRO A 91 -30.24 28.99 -30.50
C PRO A 91 -30.81 29.68 -29.25
N ASP A 92 -31.56 28.94 -28.43
CA ASP A 92 -31.87 29.37 -27.07
C ASP A 92 -30.74 28.91 -26.14
N TRP A 93 -29.80 29.81 -25.87
CA TRP A 93 -28.62 29.51 -25.06
C TRP A 93 -28.94 29.05 -23.64
N LYS A 94 -30.15 29.34 -23.13
CA LYS A 94 -30.60 28.90 -21.81
C LYS A 94 -30.87 27.39 -21.72
N LEU A 95 -31.00 26.72 -22.86
CA LEU A 95 -31.14 25.25 -22.91
C LEU A 95 -29.81 24.52 -22.68
N PHE A 96 -28.68 25.25 -22.79
CA PHE A 96 -27.35 24.68 -22.66
C PHE A 96 -26.74 25.02 -21.30
N SER A 97 -26.17 24.01 -20.65
CA SER A 97 -25.45 24.17 -19.38
C SER A 97 -23.97 24.49 -19.59
N ALA A 98 -23.42 24.14 -20.75
CA ALA A 98 -22.04 24.37 -21.11
C ALA A 98 -21.86 24.33 -22.64
N THR A 99 -20.74 24.87 -23.10
CA THR A 99 -20.30 24.83 -24.50
C THR A 99 -18.97 24.08 -24.61
N ILE A 100 -18.83 23.24 -25.62
CA ILE A 100 -17.56 22.62 -26.01
C ILE A 100 -17.22 23.11 -27.41
N ILE A 101 -16.03 23.69 -27.57
CA ILE A 101 -15.54 24.23 -28.83
C ILE A 101 -14.30 23.43 -29.25
N TYR A 102 -14.43 22.72 -30.36
CA TYR A 102 -13.31 22.09 -31.05
C TYR A 102 -12.81 23.01 -32.17
N CYS A 103 -11.50 23.18 -32.27
CA CYS A 103 -10.87 23.85 -33.41
C CYS A 103 -9.68 23.05 -33.96
N PRO A 104 -9.30 23.28 -35.24
CA PRO A 104 -8.01 22.83 -35.77
C PRO A 104 -6.83 23.42 -34.96
N PRO A 105 -5.59 22.92 -35.15
CA PRO A 105 -4.45 23.22 -34.29
C PRO A 105 -4.23 24.72 -33.97
N MET A 106 -4.45 25.11 -32.71
CA MET A 106 -4.24 26.45 -32.14
C MET A 106 -4.04 26.35 -30.61
N HIS A 107 -2.87 25.85 -30.22
CA HIS A 107 -2.59 25.47 -28.83
C HIS A 107 -2.69 26.63 -27.81
N ASP A 108 -2.54 27.88 -28.26
CA ASP A 108 -2.63 29.08 -27.42
C ASP A 108 -4.06 29.47 -27.00
N LEU A 109 -5.09 28.89 -27.63
CA LEU A 109 -6.50 29.12 -27.30
C LEU A 109 -7.10 28.05 -26.37
N PHE A 110 -6.33 27.01 -26.06
CA PHE A 110 -6.73 25.94 -25.18
C PHE A 110 -7.16 26.48 -23.80
N GLY A 111 -8.26 25.96 -23.27
CA GLY A 111 -8.71 26.33 -21.93
C GLY A 111 -10.22 26.48 -21.74
N GLY A 112 -10.62 26.64 -20.48
CA GLY A 112 -12.00 26.81 -20.07
C GLY A 112 -12.29 28.10 -19.31
N GLY A 113 -13.58 28.41 -19.14
CA GLY A 113 -14.03 29.58 -18.38
C GLY A 113 -15.51 29.91 -18.61
N ALA A 114 -15.99 30.98 -17.97
CA ALA A 114 -17.33 31.53 -18.22
C ALA A 114 -17.27 32.66 -19.25
N PHE A 115 -18.07 32.56 -20.31
CA PHE A 115 -18.06 33.49 -21.44
C PHE A 115 -19.45 34.08 -21.68
N LYS A 116 -19.51 35.30 -22.20
CA LYS A 116 -20.79 35.94 -22.55
C LYS A 116 -21.35 35.35 -23.84
N THR A 117 -22.61 34.95 -23.80
CA THR A 117 -23.41 34.56 -24.98
C THR A 117 -23.98 35.80 -25.69
N PRO A 118 -24.42 35.68 -26.96
CA PRO A 118 -25.01 36.78 -27.72
C PRO A 118 -26.26 37.41 -27.08
N ASP A 119 -27.01 36.65 -26.27
CA ASP A 119 -28.17 37.13 -25.52
C ASP A 119 -27.81 37.81 -24.19
N GLY A 120 -26.51 37.92 -23.87
CA GLY A 120 -25.97 38.62 -22.69
C GLY A 120 -25.85 37.76 -21.44
N ASN A 121 -26.22 36.48 -21.47
CA ASN A 121 -25.99 35.53 -20.38
C ASN A 121 -24.53 35.05 -20.33
N TYR A 122 -24.15 34.35 -19.27
CA TYR A 122 -22.86 33.66 -19.20
C TYR A 122 -23.05 32.17 -19.39
N ILE A 123 -22.21 31.54 -20.21
CA ILE A 123 -22.13 30.10 -20.39
C ILE A 123 -20.69 29.61 -20.12
N PRO A 124 -20.50 28.55 -19.32
CA PRO A 124 -19.21 27.89 -19.23
C PRO A 124 -18.83 27.31 -20.59
N ALA A 125 -17.59 27.51 -21.04
CA ALA A 125 -17.08 26.89 -22.25
C ALA A 125 -15.73 26.22 -22.01
N ALA A 126 -15.49 25.12 -22.73
CA ALA A 126 -14.21 24.45 -22.86
C ALA A 126 -13.75 24.54 -24.32
N VAL A 127 -12.53 24.99 -24.55
CA VAL A 127 -11.90 25.09 -25.86
C VAL A 127 -10.74 24.12 -25.92
N PHE A 128 -10.71 23.28 -26.95
CA PHE A 128 -9.58 22.42 -27.23
C PHE A 128 -9.33 22.27 -28.73
N ASP A 129 -8.09 21.89 -29.06
CA ASP A 129 -7.71 21.59 -30.43
C ASP A 129 -7.36 20.11 -30.65
N GLU A 130 -7.04 19.76 -31.88
CA GLU A 130 -6.71 18.38 -32.26
C GLU A 130 -5.39 17.87 -31.63
N LEU A 131 -4.53 18.78 -31.17
CA LEU A 131 -3.24 18.46 -30.55
C LEU A 131 -3.27 18.44 -29.02
N ALA A 132 -4.42 18.68 -28.40
CA ALA A 132 -4.60 18.50 -26.97
C ALA A 132 -4.58 17.00 -26.59
N GLN A 133 -3.98 16.65 -25.46
CA GLN A 133 -4.11 15.30 -24.90
C GLN A 133 -5.53 15.06 -24.38
N PHE A 134 -5.96 13.81 -24.29
CA PHE A 134 -7.34 13.52 -23.88
C PHE A 134 -7.62 13.94 -22.42
N ASP A 135 -6.65 13.76 -21.54
CA ASP A 135 -6.74 14.21 -20.14
C ASP A 135 -6.79 15.74 -20.03
N GLU A 136 -6.05 16.47 -20.85
CA GLU A 136 -6.15 17.93 -20.98
C GLU A 136 -7.56 18.33 -21.44
N VAL A 137 -8.09 17.69 -22.51
CA VAL A 137 -9.48 17.93 -22.96
C VAL A 137 -10.49 17.67 -21.83
N CYS A 138 -10.28 16.59 -21.07
CA CYS A 138 -11.10 16.31 -19.90
C CYS A 138 -10.97 17.42 -18.86
N GLN A 139 -9.77 17.88 -18.52
CA GLN A 139 -9.56 18.96 -17.56
C GLN A 139 -10.37 20.22 -17.91
N GLU A 140 -10.35 20.64 -19.18
CA GLU A 140 -11.09 21.83 -19.62
C GLU A 140 -12.61 21.67 -19.59
N VAL A 141 -13.10 20.49 -19.98
CA VAL A 141 -14.52 20.17 -19.79
C VAL A 141 -14.87 20.11 -18.30
N GLY A 142 -13.93 19.70 -17.44
CA GLY A 142 -14.07 19.74 -15.99
C GLY A 142 -14.27 21.17 -15.47
N HIS A 143 -13.56 22.15 -16.02
CA HIS A 143 -13.79 23.56 -15.72
C HIS A 143 -15.18 24.03 -16.15
N ALA A 144 -15.64 23.62 -17.33
CA ALA A 144 -17.00 23.91 -17.79
C ALA A 144 -18.08 23.26 -16.88
N LEU A 145 -17.75 22.17 -16.18
CA LEU A 145 -18.60 21.52 -15.17
C LEU A 145 -18.41 22.07 -13.75
N GLY A 146 -17.64 23.15 -13.57
CA GLY A 146 -17.46 23.83 -12.28
C GLY A 146 -16.30 23.31 -11.41
N LEU A 147 -15.48 22.40 -11.94
CA LEU A 147 -14.29 21.89 -11.25
C LEU A 147 -13.12 22.88 -11.39
N ASN A 148 -12.17 22.83 -10.45
CA ASN A 148 -11.01 23.72 -10.43
C ASN A 148 -9.72 22.91 -10.33
N HIS A 149 -8.58 23.54 -10.63
CA HIS A 149 -7.29 22.95 -10.37
C HIS A 149 -7.10 22.58 -8.90
N GLU A 150 -6.33 21.51 -8.68
CA GLU A 150 -5.81 21.15 -7.37
C GLU A 150 -4.53 21.95 -7.10
N VAL A 151 -4.30 22.33 -5.85
CA VAL A 151 -3.25 23.28 -5.49
C VAL A 151 -2.48 22.87 -4.25
N VAL A 152 -1.26 23.37 -4.14
CA VAL A 152 -0.40 23.25 -2.96
C VAL A 152 0.02 24.65 -2.53
N TYR A 153 0.15 24.85 -1.22
CA TYR A 153 0.75 26.06 -0.68
C TYR A 153 2.22 25.80 -0.41
N THR A 154 3.08 26.36 -1.24
CA THR A 154 4.54 26.30 -1.09
C THR A 154 5.04 27.72 -0.88
N ASN A 155 5.81 27.96 0.20
CA ASN A 155 6.39 29.27 0.53
C ASN A 155 5.36 30.41 0.62
N GLY A 156 4.14 30.13 1.07
CA GLY A 156 3.09 31.14 1.23
C GLY A 156 2.37 31.56 -0.06
N ALA A 157 2.64 30.89 -1.18
CA ALA A 157 1.93 31.08 -2.45
C ALA A 157 1.19 29.81 -2.85
N GLU A 158 0.02 29.99 -3.46
CA GLU A 158 -0.72 28.90 -4.11
C GLU A 158 -0.03 28.55 -5.43
N GLN A 159 0.30 27.28 -5.60
CA GLN A 159 0.86 26.74 -6.83
C GLN A 159 -0.05 25.62 -7.32
N GLU A 160 -0.19 25.48 -8.64
CA GLU A 160 -0.83 24.31 -9.22
C GLU A 160 -0.10 23.08 -8.73
N TYR A 161 -0.84 22.20 -8.08
CA TYR A 161 -0.31 20.93 -7.63
C TYR A 161 -0.44 19.94 -8.77
N GLY A 162 0.50 19.01 -8.85
CA GLY A 162 0.46 17.90 -9.81
C GLY A 162 0.05 16.62 -9.10
N CYS A 163 -1.19 16.53 -8.64
CA CYS A 163 -1.76 15.31 -8.09
C CYS A 163 -1.73 14.24 -9.18
N PRO A 164 -0.94 13.18 -8.99
CA PRO A 164 -0.76 12.21 -10.05
C PRO A 164 -2.02 11.35 -10.26
N TYR A 165 -3.01 11.45 -9.35
CA TYR A 165 -4.26 10.69 -9.37
C TYR A 165 -5.47 11.47 -9.93
N SER A 166 -5.26 12.61 -10.60
CA SER A 166 -6.34 13.51 -11.03
C SER A 166 -6.05 14.24 -12.34
N VAL A 167 -6.99 14.16 -13.30
CA VAL A 167 -6.97 15.03 -14.51
C VAL A 167 -7.11 16.52 -14.18
N MET A 168 -7.64 16.90 -13.01
CA MET A 168 -7.75 18.32 -12.63
C MET A 168 -6.42 18.91 -12.14
N SER A 169 -5.33 18.18 -12.33
CA SER A 169 -4.03 18.47 -11.75
C SER A 169 -2.90 18.30 -12.76
N ALA A 170 -3.16 18.49 -14.07
CA ALA A 170 -2.23 18.70 -15.19
C ALA A 170 -0.90 17.90 -15.28
N LYS A 171 -0.66 16.90 -14.43
CA LYS A 171 0.60 16.16 -14.33
C LYS A 171 0.37 14.73 -14.79
N ALA A 172 0.84 14.43 -16.00
CA ALA A 172 0.63 13.19 -16.74
C ALA A 172 1.35 11.94 -16.16
N ASP A 173 1.68 11.92 -14.86
CA ASP A 173 2.53 10.89 -14.26
C ASP A 173 1.94 9.47 -14.40
N PHE A 174 0.61 9.34 -14.51
CA PHE A 174 -0.11 8.06 -14.71
C PHE A 174 -0.97 8.04 -15.99
N ALA A 175 -0.56 8.75 -17.04
CA ALA A 175 -1.24 8.69 -18.33
C ALA A 175 -0.72 7.54 -19.21
N PHE A 176 -1.58 6.99 -20.08
CA PHE A 176 -1.23 5.91 -21.02
C PHE A 176 -1.88 6.06 -22.39
N ASP A 177 -1.31 5.37 -23.38
CA ASP A 177 -1.93 5.22 -24.69
C ASP A 177 -3.06 4.16 -24.63
N ARG A 178 -4.31 4.60 -24.80
CA ARG A 178 -5.49 3.70 -24.84
C ARG A 178 -5.53 2.77 -26.06
N GLY A 179 -4.60 2.91 -27.00
CA GLY A 179 -4.59 2.20 -28.26
C GLY A 179 -5.50 2.81 -29.33
N LEU A 180 -5.51 2.20 -30.51
CA LEU A 180 -6.36 2.61 -31.62
C LEU A 180 -7.80 2.13 -31.39
N ILE A 181 -8.72 3.09 -31.31
CA ILE A 181 -10.16 2.83 -31.32
C ILE A 181 -10.70 3.48 -32.59
N PRO A 182 -11.15 2.71 -33.60
CA PRO A 182 -11.48 3.23 -34.93
C PRO A 182 -12.48 4.38 -34.94
N ASP A 183 -13.35 4.43 -33.92
CA ASP A 183 -14.45 5.38 -33.79
C ASP A 183 -14.10 6.61 -32.92
N LEU A 184 -12.87 6.72 -32.42
CA LEU A 184 -12.41 7.85 -31.61
C LEU A 184 -11.25 8.60 -32.30
N PRO A 185 -10.97 9.85 -31.91
CA PRO A 185 -9.82 10.58 -32.43
C PRO A 185 -8.50 9.84 -32.18
N GLY A 186 -7.48 10.12 -33.00
CA GLY A 186 -6.17 9.47 -32.89
C GLY A 186 -6.08 8.13 -33.61
N THR A 187 -6.19 8.17 -34.94
CA THR A 187 -6.02 7.01 -35.82
C THR A 187 -4.55 6.69 -36.15
N VAL A 188 -3.61 7.52 -35.65
CA VAL A 188 -2.15 7.40 -35.85
C VAL A 188 -1.43 7.31 -34.49
N PRO A 189 -0.12 6.98 -34.42
CA PRO A 189 0.63 6.84 -33.15
C PRO A 189 0.53 8.07 -32.23
N PRO A 190 0.62 7.92 -30.90
CA PRO A 190 0.39 9.00 -29.93
C PRO A 190 1.35 10.19 -30.09
N GLN A 191 2.58 9.97 -30.58
CA GLN A 191 3.53 11.05 -30.90
C GLN A 191 3.02 12.00 -32.01
N GLN A 192 2.02 11.55 -32.77
CA GLN A 192 1.38 12.29 -33.85
C GLN A 192 -0.08 12.63 -33.54
N HIS A 193 -0.70 11.98 -32.54
CA HIS A 193 -2.07 12.27 -32.10
C HIS A 193 -2.24 12.07 -30.59
N PRO A 194 -2.03 13.14 -29.80
CA PRO A 194 -1.98 13.08 -28.33
C PRO A 194 -3.32 12.73 -27.67
N GLN A 195 -4.45 12.78 -28.38
CA GLN A 195 -5.77 12.39 -27.87
C GLN A 195 -5.93 10.87 -27.59
N ARG A 196 -4.86 10.09 -27.81
CA ARG A 196 -4.74 8.70 -27.36
C ARG A 196 -4.20 8.59 -25.93
N VAL A 197 -3.56 9.64 -25.42
CA VAL A 197 -2.98 9.67 -24.07
C VAL A 197 -4.08 10.00 -23.08
N VAL A 198 -4.43 9.03 -22.24
CA VAL A 198 -5.52 9.06 -21.28
C VAL A 198 -4.96 9.05 -19.86
N GLY A 199 -5.45 9.97 -19.03
CA GLY A 199 -5.09 10.08 -17.61
C GLY A 199 -6.16 9.55 -16.64
N PRO A 200 -5.87 9.59 -15.33
CA PRO A 200 -6.73 9.06 -14.25
C PRO A 200 -8.04 9.83 -14.08
N TYR A 201 -9.03 9.23 -13.43
CA TYR A 201 -10.29 9.95 -13.15
C TYR A 201 -10.10 11.14 -12.22
N VAL A 202 -11.03 12.10 -12.30
CA VAL A 202 -11.23 13.13 -11.27
C VAL A 202 -11.52 12.46 -9.91
N PRO A 203 -10.82 12.81 -8.81
CA PRO A 203 -11.13 12.37 -7.45
C PRO A 203 -12.60 12.63 -7.05
N ALA A 204 -13.19 11.72 -6.29
CA ALA A 204 -14.56 11.83 -5.78
C ALA A 204 -14.69 13.04 -4.83
N ALA A 205 -13.58 13.47 -4.22
CA ALA A 205 -13.50 14.70 -3.46
C ALA A 205 -13.95 15.93 -4.26
N HIS A 206 -13.61 16.04 -5.56
CA HIS A 206 -14.05 17.18 -6.39
C HIS A 206 -15.57 17.21 -6.52
N LEU A 207 -16.17 16.04 -6.71
CA LEU A 207 -17.62 15.88 -6.84
C LEU A 207 -18.32 16.28 -5.55
N PHE A 208 -17.76 15.90 -4.39
CA PHE A 208 -18.28 16.31 -3.08
C PHE A 208 -18.14 17.83 -2.86
N VAL A 209 -16.94 18.40 -3.09
CA VAL A 209 -16.68 19.83 -2.90
C VAL A 209 -17.54 20.68 -3.84
N ASN A 210 -17.80 20.21 -5.07
CA ASN A 210 -18.66 20.91 -6.01
C ASN A 210 -20.11 21.03 -5.51
N THR A 211 -20.61 20.09 -4.69
CA THR A 211 -21.95 20.21 -4.07
C THR A 211 -22.08 21.41 -3.14
N GLN A 212 -20.96 21.95 -2.67
CA GLN A 212 -20.93 23.11 -1.80
C GLN A 212 -20.81 24.41 -2.60
N ARG A 213 -20.49 24.35 -3.90
CA ARG A 213 -20.29 25.50 -4.79
C ARG A 213 -21.62 26.03 -5.35
N PRO A 214 -21.75 27.35 -5.61
CA PRO A 214 -22.97 27.97 -6.12
C PRO A 214 -22.96 28.00 -7.67
N VAL A 215 -21.94 27.43 -8.30
CA VAL A 215 -21.61 27.66 -9.71
C VAL A 215 -22.44 26.77 -10.64
N ASP A 216 -22.92 25.61 -10.15
CA ASP A 216 -23.94 24.81 -10.85
C ASP A 216 -24.71 23.92 -9.85
N PRO A 217 -26.00 24.19 -9.56
CA PRO A 217 -26.82 23.31 -8.72
C PRO A 217 -27.06 21.92 -9.35
N ASN A 218 -26.77 21.73 -10.65
CA ASN A 218 -26.83 20.45 -11.35
C ASN A 218 -25.47 19.72 -11.38
N GLY A 219 -24.39 20.35 -10.92
CA GLY A 219 -23.05 19.76 -10.76
C GLY A 219 -22.90 18.89 -9.51
N ILE A 220 -24.01 18.53 -8.85
CA ILE A 220 -24.05 17.70 -7.64
C ILE A 220 -23.93 16.23 -8.04
N PHE A 221 -22.69 15.78 -8.18
CA PHE A 221 -22.37 14.38 -8.48
C PHE A 221 -22.10 13.58 -7.20
N ASN A 222 -23.03 13.68 -6.24
CA ASN A 222 -22.98 12.95 -4.97
C ASN A 222 -24.12 11.92 -4.89
N GLN A 223 -23.83 10.70 -5.35
CA GLN A 223 -24.74 9.58 -5.23
C GLN A 223 -24.98 9.21 -3.75
N PRO A 224 -26.22 8.92 -3.33
CA PRO A 224 -26.49 8.41 -1.98
C PRO A 224 -25.65 7.17 -1.65
N GLY A 225 -24.99 7.19 -0.50
CA GLY A 225 -24.15 6.09 -0.02
C GLY A 225 -22.76 5.99 -0.66
N SER A 226 -22.37 6.87 -1.60
CA SER A 226 -20.98 6.91 -2.09
C SER A 226 -20.04 7.59 -1.08
N VAL A 227 -20.58 8.34 -0.12
CA VAL A 227 -19.82 9.11 0.86
C VAL A 227 -20.10 8.61 2.28
N VAL A 228 -19.03 8.35 3.03
CA VAL A 228 -19.07 8.15 4.48
C VAL A 228 -18.57 9.42 5.15
N GLN A 229 -19.47 10.12 5.86
CA GLN A 229 -19.06 11.22 6.74
C GLN A 229 -18.63 10.66 8.09
N VAL A 230 -17.37 10.89 8.45
CA VAL A 230 -16.80 10.45 9.72
C VAL A 230 -17.35 11.34 10.84
N PRO A 231 -18.07 10.78 11.83
CA PRO A 231 -18.68 11.57 12.89
C PRO A 231 -17.60 12.14 13.82
N ALA A 232 -17.81 13.37 14.33
CA ALA A 232 -16.84 14.08 15.18
C ALA A 232 -16.43 13.30 16.45
N THR A 233 -17.20 12.28 16.84
CA THR A 233 -16.84 11.32 17.89
C THR A 233 -15.52 10.59 17.62
N TYR A 234 -15.00 10.59 16.39
CA TYR A 234 -13.68 10.04 16.04
C TYR A 234 -12.57 10.55 16.97
N THR A 235 -12.71 11.79 17.47
CA THR A 235 -11.78 12.44 18.40
C THR A 235 -11.61 11.72 19.73
N THR A 236 -12.63 10.97 20.17
CA THR A 236 -12.65 10.25 21.47
C THR A 236 -12.76 8.75 21.30
N LYS A 237 -13.29 8.26 20.17
CA LYS A 237 -13.43 6.85 19.85
C LYS A 237 -13.18 6.63 18.36
N PRO A 238 -12.31 5.68 17.96
CA PRO A 238 -12.10 5.37 16.55
C PRO A 238 -13.41 5.07 15.81
N HIS A 239 -13.52 5.58 14.58
CA HIS A 239 -14.60 5.31 13.66
C HIS A 239 -14.10 4.42 12.53
N HIS A 240 -14.76 3.28 12.35
CA HIS A 240 -14.38 2.26 11.37
C HIS A 240 -15.36 2.25 10.20
N PHE A 241 -14.84 2.18 8.99
CA PHE A 241 -15.64 2.04 7.77
C PHE A 241 -14.80 1.44 6.65
N THR A 242 -15.47 0.93 5.61
CA THR A 242 -14.80 0.38 4.43
C THR A 242 -14.86 1.39 3.30
N LEU A 243 -13.74 1.60 2.61
CA LEU A 243 -13.66 2.31 1.34
C LEU A 243 -13.61 1.30 0.20
N VAL A 244 -14.35 1.57 -0.87
CA VAL A 244 -14.38 0.75 -2.08
C VAL A 244 -13.63 1.48 -3.18
N ALA A 245 -12.76 0.73 -3.87
CA ALA A 245 -11.93 1.28 -4.94
C ALA A 245 -12.78 1.80 -6.09
N ARG A 246 -12.36 2.92 -6.66
CA ARG A 246 -12.95 3.43 -7.91
C ARG A 246 -12.33 2.69 -9.09
N ASP A 247 -13.02 1.66 -9.55
CA ASP A 247 -12.58 0.83 -10.67
C ASP A 247 -13.72 0.64 -11.66
N VAL A 248 -13.74 1.46 -12.71
CA VAL A 248 -14.81 1.47 -13.73
C VAL A 248 -14.66 0.29 -14.71
N ALA A 249 -13.53 -0.42 -14.72
CA ALA A 249 -13.47 -1.70 -15.44
C ALA A 249 -14.12 -2.84 -14.66
N ALA A 250 -14.43 -2.66 -13.38
CA ALA A 250 -15.24 -3.63 -12.66
C ALA A 250 -16.69 -3.57 -13.18
N ALA A 251 -17.24 -4.71 -13.59
CA ALA A 251 -18.62 -4.82 -14.07
C ALA A 251 -19.68 -4.32 -13.05
N ALA A 252 -19.31 -4.22 -11.78
CA ALA A 252 -20.17 -3.73 -10.70
C ALA A 252 -20.02 -2.22 -10.41
N TRP A 253 -19.15 -1.48 -11.10
CA TRP A 253 -19.14 -0.02 -11.04
C TRP A 253 -20.29 0.53 -11.91
N PRO A 254 -21.07 1.54 -11.46
CA PRO A 254 -20.93 2.42 -10.29
C PRO A 254 -21.71 1.96 -9.03
N LEU A 255 -22.09 0.68 -8.95
CA LEU A 255 -22.92 0.13 -7.87
C LEU A 255 -22.11 -0.11 -6.58
N ARG A 256 -20.80 -0.32 -6.71
CA ARG A 256 -19.85 -0.48 -5.59
C ARG A 256 -19.67 0.83 -4.81
N ARG A 257 -20.03 0.82 -3.52
CA ARG A 257 -20.04 1.98 -2.61
C ARG A 257 -19.78 1.51 -1.18
N PRO A 258 -19.20 2.34 -0.28
CA PRO A 258 -18.87 3.77 -0.45
C PRO A 258 -17.47 4.01 -1.06
N ALA A 259 -17.29 5.12 -1.78
CA ALA A 259 -16.06 5.44 -2.52
C ALA A 259 -15.25 6.61 -1.93
N LEU A 260 -15.81 7.35 -0.97
CA LEU A 260 -15.18 8.53 -0.36
C LEU A 260 -15.43 8.57 1.15
N GLY A 261 -14.37 8.71 1.94
CA GLY A 261 -14.41 9.01 3.36
C GLY A 261 -14.19 10.50 3.57
N VAL A 262 -14.99 11.13 4.43
CA VAL A 262 -14.95 12.57 4.67
C VAL A 262 -14.78 12.86 6.15
N ILE A 263 -13.67 13.47 6.51
CA ILE A 263 -13.35 13.91 7.88
C ILE A 263 -13.39 15.44 7.90
N SER A 264 -13.95 16.05 8.94
CA SER A 264 -13.93 17.51 9.07
C SER A 264 -13.56 17.91 10.49
N ASP A 265 -12.70 18.92 10.61
CA ASP A 265 -12.39 19.59 11.88
C ASP A 265 -13.23 20.87 12.08
N GLY A 266 -14.21 21.11 11.20
CA GLY A 266 -15.07 22.30 11.18
C GLY A 266 -14.56 23.45 10.30
N LEU A 267 -13.26 23.49 9.97
CA LEU A 267 -12.65 24.50 9.10
C LEU A 267 -12.10 23.88 7.80
N THR A 268 -11.47 22.73 7.94
CA THR A 268 -10.86 21.95 6.87
C THR A 268 -11.59 20.63 6.73
N TRP A 269 -11.78 20.22 5.49
CA TRP A 269 -12.32 18.93 5.12
C TRP A 269 -11.19 18.08 4.56
N TYR A 270 -11.14 16.82 4.98
CA TYR A 270 -10.19 15.83 4.56
C TYR A 270 -10.91 14.68 3.89
N PHE A 271 -10.32 14.16 2.83
CA PHE A 271 -10.93 13.21 1.94
C PHE A 271 -10.04 11.98 1.83
N LEU A 272 -10.64 10.81 1.98
CA LEU A 272 -9.99 9.52 1.82
C LEU A 272 -10.61 8.79 0.64
N GLU A 273 -9.80 8.41 -0.34
CA GLU A 273 -10.25 7.72 -1.55
C GLU A 273 -9.28 6.59 -1.90
N LEU A 274 -9.81 5.38 -2.06
CA LEU A 274 -9.05 4.22 -2.51
C LEU A 274 -8.88 4.25 -4.04
N ARG A 275 -7.63 4.35 -4.48
CA ARG A 275 -7.22 4.26 -5.88
C ARG A 275 -6.36 3.02 -6.06
N ARG A 276 -6.49 2.34 -7.18
CA ARG A 276 -5.69 1.15 -7.47
C ARG A 276 -5.56 0.96 -8.96
N ARG A 277 -4.61 0.11 -9.33
CA ARG A 277 -4.57 -0.46 -10.67
C ARG A 277 -5.88 -1.18 -10.98
N GLY A 278 -6.68 -0.60 -11.85
CA GLY A 278 -7.87 -1.20 -12.44
C GLY A 278 -7.73 -1.29 -13.95
N GLY A 279 -8.74 -1.82 -14.64
CA GLY A 279 -8.88 -1.52 -16.07
C GLY A 279 -9.46 -0.11 -16.26
N GLY A 280 -9.35 0.46 -17.46
CA GLY A 280 -9.89 1.78 -17.76
C GLY A 280 -8.92 2.91 -17.41
N TYR A 281 -9.40 4.01 -16.82
CA TYR A 281 -8.61 5.25 -16.74
C TYR A 281 -7.58 5.29 -15.58
N ASP A 282 -7.71 4.41 -14.58
CA ASP A 282 -6.73 4.26 -13.49
C ASP A 282 -5.69 3.13 -13.75
N ALA A 283 -5.51 2.75 -15.03
CA ALA A 283 -4.73 1.56 -15.41
C ALA A 283 -3.22 1.64 -15.13
N GLU A 284 -2.65 2.85 -15.14
CA GLU A 284 -1.23 3.08 -14.85
C GLU A 284 -0.94 3.43 -13.39
N ILE A 285 -1.95 3.44 -12.52
CA ILE A 285 -1.69 3.55 -11.08
C ILE A 285 -0.88 2.30 -10.66
N PRO A 286 0.35 2.46 -10.15
CA PRO A 286 1.28 1.33 -10.02
C PRO A 286 0.92 0.39 -8.87
N HIS A 287 0.35 0.92 -7.78
CA HIS A 287 -0.02 0.18 -6.57
C HIS A 287 -1.38 0.65 -6.05
N ALA A 288 -2.06 -0.20 -5.29
CA ALA A 288 -3.25 0.23 -4.55
C ALA A 288 -2.87 1.20 -3.43
N VAL A 289 -3.54 2.34 -3.38
CA VAL A 289 -3.26 3.42 -2.43
C VAL A 289 -4.55 4.01 -1.86
N VAL A 290 -4.56 4.35 -0.57
CA VAL A 290 -5.54 5.29 -0.03
C VAL A 290 -4.97 6.70 -0.16
N THR A 291 -5.54 7.50 -1.06
CA THR A 291 -5.15 8.90 -1.24
C THR A 291 -5.77 9.77 -0.14
N VAL A 292 -5.03 10.77 0.31
CA VAL A 292 -5.49 11.77 1.28
C VAL A 292 -5.48 13.15 0.64
N LEU A 293 -6.65 13.77 0.53
CA LEU A 293 -6.82 15.12 0.03
C LEU A 293 -7.45 16.02 1.09
N SER A 294 -7.35 17.34 0.90
CA SER A 294 -7.99 18.33 1.76
C SER A 294 -8.56 19.51 1.00
N ALA A 295 -9.55 20.18 1.58
CA ALA A 295 -10.06 21.47 1.13
C ALA A 295 -10.40 22.35 2.35
N GLN A 296 -10.08 23.65 2.27
CA GLN A 296 -10.46 24.63 3.29
C GLN A 296 -11.63 25.48 2.80
N PHE A 297 -12.66 25.64 3.62
CA PHE A 297 -13.77 26.55 3.32
C PHE A 297 -13.71 27.72 4.29
N SER A 298 -13.27 28.90 3.83
CA SER A 298 -13.23 30.11 4.67
C SER A 298 -13.94 31.27 3.99
N GLY A 299 -14.82 31.95 4.74
CA GLY A 299 -15.44 33.21 4.31
C GLY A 299 -16.30 33.15 3.03
N GLY A 300 -16.80 31.97 2.64
CA GLY A 300 -17.50 31.78 1.36
C GLY A 300 -16.59 31.76 0.13
N ALA A 301 -15.27 31.83 0.32
CA ALA A 301 -14.28 31.59 -0.72
C ALA A 301 -13.95 30.08 -0.78
N TRP A 302 -13.88 29.58 -2.02
CA TRP A 302 -13.84 28.16 -2.35
C TRP A 302 -12.46 27.57 -2.11
N GLY A 303 -12.38 26.57 -1.24
CA GLY A 303 -11.21 25.70 -1.15
C GLY A 303 -11.03 24.92 -2.45
N ARG A 304 -9.89 25.10 -3.10
CA ARG A 304 -9.37 24.14 -4.06
C ARG A 304 -8.91 22.90 -3.30
N LEU A 305 -8.94 21.75 -3.97
CA LEU A 305 -8.45 20.52 -3.38
C LEU A 305 -6.93 20.54 -3.34
N ARG A 306 -6.37 19.94 -2.29
CA ARG A 306 -4.95 19.77 -2.08
C ARG A 306 -4.68 18.32 -1.71
N PHE A 307 -3.86 17.63 -2.49
CA PHE A 307 -3.31 16.34 -2.08
C PHE A 307 -2.33 16.52 -0.92
N LEU A 308 -2.43 15.65 0.07
CA LEU A 308 -1.59 15.68 1.27
C LEU A 308 -0.65 14.48 1.36
N GLY A 309 -1.03 13.36 0.76
CA GLY A 309 -0.25 12.13 0.81
C GLY A 309 -1.07 10.91 0.42
N GLN A 310 -0.49 9.74 0.63
CA GLN A 310 -1.09 8.46 0.35
C GLN A 310 -0.65 7.41 1.35
N LEU A 311 -1.45 6.34 1.49
CA LEU A 311 -1.08 5.09 2.14
C LEU A 311 -0.92 4.03 1.07
N ASP A 312 0.30 3.55 0.87
CA ASP A 312 0.58 2.48 -0.08
C ASP A 312 0.22 1.13 0.53
N LEU A 313 -0.77 0.46 -0.07
CA LEU A 313 -1.28 -0.83 0.42
C LEU A 313 -0.41 -2.02 -0.01
N GLN A 314 0.55 -1.81 -0.91
CA GLN A 314 1.45 -2.84 -1.46
C GLN A 314 2.90 -2.69 -1.02
N ALA A 315 3.26 -1.59 -0.34
CA ALA A 315 4.59 -1.38 0.25
C ALA A 315 4.97 -2.43 1.33
N GLY A 316 4.10 -3.40 1.60
CA GLY A 316 4.19 -4.36 2.69
C GLY A 316 3.26 -3.96 3.82
N ALA A 317 3.11 -4.82 4.82
CA ALA A 317 2.20 -4.56 5.95
C ALA A 317 2.67 -3.40 6.87
N GLY A 318 3.76 -2.70 6.54
CA GLY A 318 4.29 -1.58 7.32
C GLY A 318 3.91 -0.25 6.72
N ASP A 319 3.30 0.61 7.54
CA ASP A 319 2.81 1.98 7.27
C ASP A 319 1.40 2.09 6.70
N LEU A 320 0.49 1.42 7.38
CA LEU A 320 -0.95 1.54 7.18
C LEU A 320 -1.57 2.79 7.82
N ASP A 321 -0.76 3.69 8.39
CA ASP A 321 -1.22 4.88 9.12
C ASP A 321 -0.89 6.19 8.40
N TYR A 322 -1.87 7.08 8.26
CA TYR A 322 -1.68 8.48 7.86
C TYR A 322 -1.98 9.38 9.05
N HIS A 323 -1.06 10.27 9.37
CA HIS A 323 -1.18 11.20 10.48
C HIS A 323 -1.38 12.63 9.96
N SER A 324 -2.41 13.31 10.45
CA SER A 324 -2.55 14.77 10.32
C SER A 324 -2.40 15.39 11.70
N PHE A 325 -1.18 15.80 12.07
CA PHE A 325 -0.95 16.45 13.35
C PHE A 325 -1.58 17.84 13.42
N LYS A 326 -1.61 18.57 12.30
CA LYS A 326 -2.23 19.90 12.22
C LYS A 326 -3.73 19.87 12.53
N SER A 327 -4.42 18.83 12.11
CA SER A 327 -5.87 18.67 12.36
C SER A 327 -6.21 17.54 13.33
N HIS A 328 -5.21 17.06 14.08
CA HIS A 328 -5.35 16.11 15.17
C HIS A 328 -6.20 14.88 14.81
N PHE A 329 -5.88 14.19 13.71
CA PHE A 329 -6.47 12.89 13.40
C PHE A 329 -5.45 11.93 12.79
N VAL A 330 -5.78 10.64 12.87
CA VAL A 330 -5.02 9.53 12.29
C VAL A 330 -5.97 8.65 11.50
N VAL A 331 -5.55 8.21 10.32
CA VAL A 331 -6.22 7.20 9.50
C VAL A 331 -5.38 5.94 9.56
N ARG A 332 -5.97 4.80 9.84
CA ARG A 332 -5.31 3.49 9.84
C ARG A 332 -6.02 2.55 8.88
N VAL A 333 -5.28 1.86 8.03
CA VAL A 333 -5.79 0.69 7.30
C VAL A 333 -5.79 -0.50 8.25
N LEU A 334 -6.94 -1.13 8.39
CA LEU A 334 -7.15 -2.29 9.26
C LEU A 334 -7.00 -3.60 8.50
N ASP A 335 -7.55 -3.64 7.30
CA ASP A 335 -7.60 -4.81 6.44
C ASP A 335 -7.86 -4.37 5.00
N SER A 336 -7.50 -5.21 4.03
CA SER A 336 -7.76 -4.96 2.62
C SER A 336 -8.15 -6.25 1.92
N ALA A 337 -9.11 -6.17 1.00
CA ALA A 337 -9.42 -7.29 0.12
C ALA A 337 -8.15 -7.71 -0.66
N PRO A 338 -7.96 -9.00 -0.97
CA PRO A 338 -6.76 -9.47 -1.69
C PRO A 338 -6.52 -8.80 -3.06
N ASP A 339 -7.59 -8.32 -3.70
CA ASP A 339 -7.53 -7.59 -4.97
C ASP A 339 -7.55 -6.06 -4.80
N PHE A 340 -7.50 -5.59 -3.54
CA PHE A 340 -7.66 -4.20 -3.13
C PHE A 340 -8.94 -3.56 -3.65
N SER A 341 -9.99 -4.33 -3.96
CA SER A 341 -11.28 -3.75 -4.34
C SER A 341 -11.93 -2.99 -3.18
N GLU A 342 -11.59 -3.34 -1.95
CA GLU A 342 -12.08 -2.72 -0.72
C GLU A 342 -10.96 -2.64 0.32
N VAL A 343 -10.98 -1.60 1.14
CA VAL A 343 -10.06 -1.41 2.27
C VAL A 343 -10.84 -0.96 3.50
N ALA A 344 -10.69 -1.69 4.61
CA ALA A 344 -11.22 -1.29 5.89
C ALA A 344 -10.27 -0.26 6.51
N VAL A 345 -10.80 0.90 6.89
CA VAL A 345 -10.06 1.98 7.53
C VAL A 345 -10.66 2.36 8.87
N SER A 346 -9.82 2.93 9.72
CA SER A 346 -10.18 3.50 11.01
C SER A 346 -9.70 4.94 11.09
N VAL A 347 -10.56 5.86 11.49
CA VAL A 347 -10.19 7.24 11.78
C VAL A 347 -10.31 7.48 13.28
N ALA A 348 -9.26 8.02 13.90
CA ALA A 348 -9.30 8.42 15.31
C ALA A 348 -8.69 9.81 15.50
N GLY A 349 -8.97 10.45 16.64
CA GLY A 349 -8.32 11.69 17.03
C GLY A 349 -6.81 11.52 17.20
N GLY A 350 -6.07 12.62 17.19
CA GLY A 350 -4.61 12.65 17.25
C GLY A 350 -4.02 11.96 18.50
N ASP A 351 -4.83 11.86 19.56
CA ASP A 351 -4.49 11.17 20.80
C ASP A 351 -5.01 9.71 20.85
N GLY A 352 -5.78 9.26 19.86
CA GLY A 352 -6.43 7.95 19.83
C GLY A 352 -5.45 6.79 19.64
N TRP A 353 -4.27 7.04 19.06
CA TRP A 353 -3.22 6.05 18.81
C TRP A 353 -1.89 6.50 19.45
N LYS A 354 -1.88 6.68 20.78
CA LYS A 354 -0.64 6.94 21.55
C LYS A 354 0.27 5.70 21.72
N ASN A 355 -0.12 4.56 21.17
CA ASN A 355 0.68 3.34 21.20
C ASN A 355 1.68 3.37 20.04
N PHE A 356 2.71 4.21 20.16
CA PHE A 356 3.87 4.20 19.27
C PHE A 356 4.61 2.87 19.49
N ALA A 357 4.63 2.02 18.47
CA ALA A 357 5.27 0.71 18.52
C ALA A 357 5.91 0.38 17.17
N VAL A 358 6.88 -0.52 17.21
CA VAL A 358 7.44 -1.18 16.04
C VAL A 358 7.29 -2.68 16.28
N GLU A 359 6.68 -3.38 15.35
CA GLU A 359 6.41 -4.82 15.44
C GLU A 359 6.91 -5.53 14.19
N PHE A 360 7.23 -6.83 14.31
CA PHE A 360 7.54 -7.67 13.16
C PHE A 360 6.29 -8.43 12.74
N ALA A 361 6.00 -8.45 11.44
CA ALA A 361 5.07 -9.42 10.89
C ALA A 361 5.72 -10.80 10.80
N ASP A 362 4.91 -11.84 10.62
CA ASP A 362 5.41 -13.20 10.41
C ASP A 362 6.33 -13.25 9.18
N PRO A 363 7.54 -13.85 9.30
CA PRO A 363 8.49 -13.90 8.19
C PRO A 363 8.02 -14.87 7.11
N ASN A 364 8.24 -14.50 5.85
CA ASN A 364 8.13 -15.45 4.76
C ASN A 364 9.46 -16.20 4.60
N VAL A 365 9.46 -17.50 4.89
CA VAL A 365 10.67 -18.35 4.86
C VAL A 365 10.59 -19.33 3.70
N HIS A 366 11.62 -19.32 2.85
CA HIS A 366 11.78 -20.24 1.74
C HIS A 366 13.12 -20.98 1.86
N ARG A 367 13.07 -22.31 1.85
CA ARG A 367 14.25 -23.18 2.05
C ARG A 367 14.39 -24.22 0.93
N PRO A 368 14.80 -23.83 -0.28
CA PRO A 368 15.07 -24.78 -1.35
C PRO A 368 16.27 -25.66 -1.03
N ALA A 369 16.16 -26.96 -1.33
CA ALA A 369 17.28 -27.88 -1.25
C ALA A 369 18.27 -27.59 -2.40
N VAL A 370 19.56 -27.54 -2.09
CA VAL A 370 20.63 -27.25 -3.04
C VAL A 370 21.36 -28.53 -3.45
N THR A 371 21.76 -29.35 -2.46
CA THR A 371 22.51 -30.58 -2.70
C THR A 371 22.07 -31.66 -1.72
N VAL A 372 21.94 -32.89 -2.21
CA VAL A 372 21.73 -34.09 -1.39
C VAL A 372 22.92 -35.00 -1.60
N SER A 373 23.62 -35.36 -0.52
CA SER A 373 24.74 -36.30 -0.62
C SER A 373 24.23 -37.73 -0.85
N PRO A 374 25.06 -38.61 -1.45
CA PRO A 374 24.74 -40.03 -1.52
C PRO A 374 24.67 -40.62 -0.10
N TRP A 375 23.95 -41.73 0.05
CA TRP A 375 23.95 -42.50 1.30
C TRP A 375 25.37 -42.94 1.67
N GLN A 376 25.73 -42.69 2.92
CA GLN A 376 26.99 -43.08 3.56
C GLN A 376 26.69 -43.92 4.79
N THR A 377 27.64 -44.73 5.23
CA THR A 377 27.49 -45.53 6.45
C THR A 377 28.22 -44.90 7.63
N ALA A 378 27.64 -45.06 8.81
CA ALA A 378 28.21 -44.61 10.08
C ALA A 378 28.02 -45.66 11.15
N VAL A 379 29.08 -45.92 11.93
CA VAL A 379 29.00 -46.77 13.12
C VAL A 379 28.61 -45.90 14.32
N THR A 380 27.30 -45.86 14.57
CA THR A 380 26.71 -45.01 15.60
C THR A 380 25.76 -45.82 16.49
N THR A 381 25.32 -45.23 17.60
CA THR A 381 24.20 -45.78 18.36
C THR A 381 23.00 -44.84 18.26
N PRO A 382 21.79 -45.36 17.98
CA PRO A 382 20.59 -44.53 17.96
C PRO A 382 20.32 -43.89 19.33
N CYS A 383 20.77 -44.53 20.41
CA CYS A 383 20.68 -43.96 21.74
C CYS A 383 21.63 -44.65 22.74
N PRO A 384 21.95 -44.07 23.90
CA PRO A 384 22.89 -44.64 24.87
C PRO A 384 22.57 -46.08 25.34
N ALA A 385 21.32 -46.52 25.22
CA ALA A 385 20.88 -47.86 25.66
C ALA A 385 21.20 -48.99 24.67
N PHE A 386 21.54 -48.68 23.40
CA PHE A 386 21.80 -49.69 22.38
C PHE A 386 23.29 -49.74 22.01
N ALA A 387 23.75 -50.91 21.59
CA ALA A 387 25.10 -51.10 21.05
C ALA A 387 25.26 -50.33 19.73
N LYS A 388 26.49 -49.86 19.46
CA LYS A 388 26.82 -49.26 18.18
C LYS A 388 26.61 -50.27 17.05
N LYS A 389 25.97 -49.83 15.98
CA LYS A 389 25.79 -50.58 14.73
C LYS A 389 26.06 -49.67 13.54
N GLU A 390 26.26 -50.28 12.39
CA GLU A 390 26.34 -49.56 11.12
C GLU A 390 24.94 -49.17 10.65
N TYR A 391 24.76 -47.90 10.33
CA TYR A 391 23.53 -47.31 9.80
C TYR A 391 23.84 -46.37 8.65
N SER A 392 22.89 -46.17 7.74
CA SER A 392 23.08 -45.25 6.63
C SER A 392 22.50 -43.88 6.94
N TYR A 393 23.21 -42.84 6.52
CA TYR A 393 22.77 -41.46 6.56
C TYR A 393 23.11 -40.75 5.26
N ARG A 394 22.42 -39.66 4.98
CA ARG A 394 22.82 -38.67 3.97
C ARG A 394 22.58 -37.27 4.52
N THR A 395 23.17 -36.31 3.86
CA THR A 395 23.10 -34.89 4.25
C THR A 395 22.40 -34.10 3.17
N HIS A 396 21.53 -33.19 3.59
CA HIS A 396 20.89 -32.22 2.74
C HIS A 396 21.46 -30.85 3.08
N THR A 397 21.85 -30.09 2.06
CA THR A 397 22.22 -28.69 2.21
C THR A 397 21.21 -27.81 1.52
N TYR A 398 20.85 -26.71 2.17
CA TYR A 398 19.81 -25.78 1.73
C TYR A 398 20.40 -24.37 1.63
N THR A 399 19.76 -23.54 0.81
CA THR A 399 19.84 -22.09 0.95
C THR A 399 18.56 -21.66 1.65
N THR A 400 18.68 -20.79 2.65
CA THR A 400 17.51 -20.20 3.30
C THR A 400 17.37 -18.75 2.87
N PHE A 401 16.17 -18.40 2.42
CA PHE A 401 15.74 -17.05 2.12
C PHE A 401 14.62 -16.66 3.09
N GLN A 402 14.76 -15.51 3.74
CA GLN A 402 13.76 -14.96 4.65
C GLN A 402 13.43 -13.53 4.25
N VAL A 403 12.14 -13.20 4.25
CA VAL A 403 11.65 -11.83 4.14
C VAL A 403 11.04 -11.42 5.46
N TRP A 404 11.61 -10.38 6.06
CA TRP A 404 11.15 -9.75 7.27
C TRP A 404 10.48 -8.43 6.96
N GLN A 405 9.39 -8.16 7.67
CA GLN A 405 8.61 -6.94 7.52
C GLN A 405 8.42 -6.32 8.90
N ALA A 406 8.79 -5.05 9.03
CA ALA A 406 8.50 -4.24 10.20
C ALA A 406 7.22 -3.43 9.96
N GLN A 407 6.47 -3.16 11.02
CA GLN A 407 5.30 -2.30 11.03
C GLN A 407 5.53 -1.20 12.06
N SER A 408 5.49 0.06 11.63
CA SER A 408 5.53 1.21 12.52
C SER A 408 4.13 1.73 12.79
N TYR A 409 3.92 2.21 14.02
CA TYR A 409 2.68 2.87 14.43
C TYR A 409 3.00 4.24 15.01
N GLY A 410 2.26 5.26 14.57
CA GLY A 410 2.36 6.61 15.15
C GLY A 410 3.28 7.60 14.44
N TYR A 411 3.88 7.25 13.31
CA TYR A 411 4.78 8.13 12.55
C TYR A 411 4.06 8.73 11.32
N GLU A 412 4.28 10.01 11.02
CA GLU A 412 3.77 10.66 9.80
C GLU A 412 4.59 10.27 8.57
N SER A 413 5.92 10.22 8.72
CA SER A 413 6.83 9.76 7.68
C SER A 413 7.93 8.89 8.30
N PRO A 414 7.64 7.59 8.53
CA PRO A 414 8.57 6.69 9.19
C PRO A 414 9.83 6.46 8.37
N SER A 415 10.97 6.49 9.05
CA SER A 415 12.30 6.24 8.51
C SER A 415 12.90 5.03 9.22
N TYR A 416 13.10 3.96 8.46
CA TYR A 416 13.55 2.67 8.96
C TYR A 416 15.06 2.51 8.85
N ARG A 417 15.67 1.98 9.91
CA ARG A 417 17.08 1.54 9.94
C ARG A 417 17.15 0.10 10.42
N TRP A 418 17.69 -0.77 9.58
CA TRP A 418 17.80 -2.19 9.85
C TRP A 418 19.19 -2.58 10.33
N TYR A 419 19.24 -3.62 11.16
CA TYR A 419 20.46 -4.15 11.75
C TYR A 419 20.45 -5.68 11.79
N LEU A 420 21.60 -6.31 11.51
CA LEU A 420 21.88 -7.70 11.89
C LEU A 420 22.79 -7.67 13.14
N GLY A 421 22.24 -8.01 14.30
CA GLY A 421 22.84 -7.73 15.60
C GLY A 421 23.09 -6.23 15.76
N ASN A 422 24.37 -5.85 15.81
CA ASN A 422 24.78 -4.45 15.91
C ASN A 422 25.23 -3.83 14.57
N LEU A 423 25.23 -4.61 13.48
CA LEU A 423 25.67 -4.15 12.17
C LEU A 423 24.54 -3.41 11.46
N TRP A 424 24.70 -2.10 11.25
CA TRP A 424 23.76 -1.30 10.47
C TRP A 424 23.79 -1.70 8.99
N LEU A 425 22.60 -1.86 8.40
CA LEU A 425 22.42 -2.18 7.00
C LEU A 425 22.09 -0.90 6.21
N ASP A 426 23.09 -0.35 5.53
CA ASP A 426 22.90 0.79 4.64
C ASP A 426 22.08 0.38 3.39
N PRO A 427 20.89 0.96 3.15
CA PRO A 427 20.07 0.68 1.99
C PRO A 427 20.76 1.01 0.65
N ALA A 428 21.70 1.96 0.64
CA ALA A 428 22.43 2.37 -0.55
C ALA A 428 23.50 1.35 -1.00
N LEU A 429 23.81 0.37 -0.15
CA LEU A 429 24.84 -0.64 -0.40
C LEU A 429 24.26 -2.06 -0.37
N PRO A 430 23.37 -2.45 -1.30
CA PRO A 430 22.90 -3.83 -1.38
C PRO A 430 24.10 -4.77 -1.57
N GLY A 431 24.13 -5.89 -0.84
CA GLY A 431 25.21 -6.86 -1.01
C GLY A 431 25.40 -7.84 0.14
N HIS A 432 26.49 -8.60 0.05
CA HIS A 432 26.92 -9.52 1.10
C HIS A 432 27.38 -8.76 2.35
N ARG A 433 27.11 -9.35 3.51
CA ARG A 433 27.53 -8.90 4.83
C ARG A 433 28.07 -10.09 5.62
N ASP A 434 29.25 -9.91 6.19
CA ASP A 434 29.85 -10.89 7.08
C ASP A 434 29.29 -10.71 8.49
N VAL A 435 28.66 -11.75 9.02
CA VAL A 435 28.05 -11.75 10.36
C VAL A 435 28.70 -12.85 11.18
N GLU A 436 29.19 -12.50 12.38
CA GLU A 436 29.71 -13.47 13.33
C GLU A 436 28.56 -14.06 14.16
N VAL A 437 28.32 -15.36 14.01
CA VAL A 437 27.22 -16.08 14.67
C VAL A 437 27.70 -17.41 15.21
N ALA A 438 27.07 -17.88 16.28
CA ALA A 438 27.27 -19.25 16.75
C ALA A 438 26.49 -20.19 15.85
N CYS A 439 27.17 -21.18 15.27
CA CYS A 439 26.51 -22.20 14.46
C CYS A 439 27.26 -23.54 14.54
N ARG A 440 26.63 -24.59 14.03
CA ARG A 440 27.18 -25.94 13.99
C ARG A 440 27.52 -26.33 12.56
N SER A 441 28.70 -26.89 12.38
CA SER A 441 29.06 -27.58 11.13
C SER A 441 28.83 -29.07 11.26
N LEU A 442 28.65 -29.74 10.13
CA LEU A 442 28.73 -31.20 10.06
C LEU A 442 30.08 -31.69 10.61
N ASP A 443 30.05 -32.76 11.38
CA ASP A 443 31.21 -33.53 11.84
C ASP A 443 30.89 -35.02 11.73
N GLY A 444 31.17 -35.58 10.55
CA GLY A 444 30.75 -36.94 10.18
C GLY A 444 29.22 -37.07 10.14
N PHE A 445 28.68 -37.96 10.97
CA PHE A 445 27.25 -38.27 11.06
C PHE A 445 26.51 -37.45 12.15
N GLY A 446 27.14 -36.40 12.66
CA GLY A 446 26.56 -35.51 13.67
C GLY A 446 26.90 -34.06 13.43
N PHE A 447 26.43 -33.21 14.34
CA PHE A 447 26.79 -31.82 14.38
C PHE A 447 27.90 -31.59 15.41
N SER A 448 28.88 -30.77 15.02
CA SER A 448 29.89 -30.26 15.95
C SER A 448 29.26 -29.43 17.07
N ALA A 449 29.99 -29.25 18.17
CA ALA A 449 29.62 -28.27 19.19
C ALA A 449 29.51 -26.86 18.57
N PRO A 450 28.56 -26.02 19.00
CA PRO A 450 28.43 -24.64 18.53
C PRO A 450 29.76 -23.89 18.59
N LYS A 451 30.12 -23.21 17.51
CA LYS A 451 31.31 -22.34 17.43
C LYS A 451 30.92 -21.03 16.76
N LEU A 452 31.52 -19.93 17.23
CA LEU A 452 31.45 -18.64 16.54
C LEU A 452 32.14 -18.77 15.18
N ARG A 453 31.44 -18.37 14.13
CA ARG A 453 31.92 -18.35 12.75
C ARG A 453 31.41 -17.11 12.05
N ILE A 454 32.20 -16.60 11.12
CA ILE A 454 31.77 -15.57 10.20
C ILE A 454 31.05 -16.27 9.03
N ILE A 455 29.80 -15.87 8.78
CA ILE A 455 28.99 -16.32 7.65
C ILE A 455 28.63 -15.14 6.76
N GLY A 456 28.53 -15.37 5.45
CA GLY A 456 28.15 -14.38 4.46
C GLY A 456 26.63 -14.33 4.26
N VAL A 457 26.01 -13.26 4.73
CA VAL A 457 24.58 -13.02 4.60
C VAL A 457 24.33 -12.06 3.45
N ARG A 458 23.52 -12.44 2.46
CA ARG A 458 23.03 -11.50 1.44
C ARG A 458 21.84 -10.73 1.99
N VAL A 459 21.90 -9.41 1.91
CA VAL A 459 20.83 -8.54 2.42
C VAL A 459 20.37 -7.52 1.38
N ALA A 460 19.08 -7.22 1.41
CA ALA A 460 18.48 -6.07 0.73
C ALA A 460 17.48 -5.40 1.67
N VAL A 461 17.56 -4.07 1.77
CA VAL A 461 16.67 -3.26 2.63
C VAL A 461 15.88 -2.31 1.74
N ASN A 462 14.57 -2.25 1.93
CA ASN A 462 13.70 -1.28 1.28
C ASN A 462 12.64 -0.80 2.28
N GLY A 463 12.87 0.36 2.89
CA GLY A 463 11.98 0.92 3.92
C GLY A 463 11.70 -0.06 5.06
N SER A 464 10.44 -0.46 5.21
CA SER A 464 9.95 -1.38 6.23
C SER A 464 10.22 -2.87 5.94
N ARG A 465 10.95 -3.20 4.86
CA ARG A 465 11.26 -4.58 4.44
C ARG A 465 12.76 -4.90 4.49
N LEU A 466 13.10 -6.07 5.03
CA LEU A 466 14.42 -6.68 4.99
C LEU A 466 14.35 -8.05 4.32
N GLU A 467 15.15 -8.26 3.28
CA GLU A 467 15.39 -9.57 2.68
C GLU A 467 16.75 -10.10 3.11
N LEU A 468 16.79 -11.37 3.52
CA LEU A 468 17.96 -12.05 4.03
C LEU A 468 18.12 -13.40 3.33
N ALA A 469 19.31 -13.70 2.82
CA ALA A 469 19.64 -15.02 2.29
C ALA A 469 20.96 -15.53 2.88
N VAL A 470 20.98 -16.80 3.29
CA VAL A 470 22.15 -17.50 3.84
C VAL A 470 22.37 -18.77 3.03
N ASP A 471 23.57 -18.94 2.50
CA ASP A 471 23.95 -20.07 1.65
C ASP A 471 24.88 -21.07 2.38
N GLU A 472 25.47 -20.66 3.49
CA GLU A 472 26.43 -21.46 4.25
C GLU A 472 25.75 -22.69 4.85
N PRO A 473 26.30 -23.90 4.67
CA PRO A 473 25.69 -25.17 5.08
C PRO A 473 25.93 -25.45 6.58
N TYR A 474 25.46 -24.55 7.44
CA TYR A 474 25.51 -24.68 8.89
C TYR A 474 24.10 -24.88 9.49
N ALA A 475 24.05 -25.48 10.67
CA ALA A 475 22.83 -25.67 11.47
C ALA A 475 22.86 -24.76 12.70
N ASP A 476 21.69 -24.52 13.29
CA ASP A 476 21.48 -23.65 14.45
C ASP A 476 22.09 -22.25 14.24
N ILE A 477 21.96 -21.67 13.03
CA ILE A 477 22.43 -20.32 12.77
C ILE A 477 21.44 -19.34 13.41
N ASP A 478 21.83 -18.70 14.51
CA ASP A 478 21.02 -17.67 15.18
C ASP A 478 21.45 -16.26 14.77
N ILE A 479 20.58 -15.55 14.07
CA ILE A 479 20.82 -14.16 13.62
C ILE A 479 19.82 -13.23 14.34
N PRO A 480 20.29 -12.35 15.24
CA PRO A 480 19.47 -11.29 15.77
C PRO A 480 19.21 -10.23 14.69
N ILE A 481 17.95 -9.84 14.52
CA ILE A 481 17.49 -8.79 13.61
C ILE A 481 16.92 -7.67 14.48
N ARG A 482 17.35 -6.45 14.23
CA ARG A 482 16.83 -5.26 14.89
C ARG A 482 16.42 -4.22 13.85
N VAL A 483 15.31 -3.55 14.09
CA VAL A 483 14.86 -2.41 13.31
C VAL A 483 14.67 -1.22 14.24
N GLU A 484 15.09 -0.04 13.79
CA GLU A 484 14.84 1.24 14.44
C GLU A 484 13.98 2.11 13.51
N VAL A 485 12.99 2.80 14.09
CA VAL A 485 12.10 3.70 13.34
C VAL A 485 12.15 5.10 13.95
N ASN A 486 12.32 6.09 13.07
CA ASN A 486 12.34 7.51 13.38
C ASN A 486 11.32 8.29 12.54
N GLU A 487 10.94 9.48 13.02
CA GLU A 487 10.16 10.44 12.24
C GLU A 487 11.07 11.21 11.28
N SER A 488 10.66 11.40 10.03
CA SER A 488 11.39 12.19 9.04
C SER A 488 10.68 13.48 8.61
N SER A 489 9.41 13.67 8.99
CA SER A 489 8.65 14.90 8.72
C SER A 489 9.23 16.11 9.48
N PRO A 490 9.74 17.16 8.79
CA PRO A 490 10.37 18.32 9.43
C PRO A 490 9.44 19.14 10.33
N GLU A 491 8.14 19.15 10.03
CA GLU A 491 7.12 19.85 10.81
C GLU A 491 6.87 19.15 12.15
N VAL A 492 6.99 17.82 12.16
CA VAL A 492 6.71 16.93 13.29
C VAL A 492 7.94 16.67 14.16
N MET A 493 9.14 16.65 13.57
CA MET A 493 10.43 16.50 14.29
C MET A 493 10.63 17.53 15.41
N ARG A 494 9.95 18.69 15.36
CA ARG A 494 9.98 19.71 16.42
C ARG A 494 9.39 19.26 17.75
N ASN A 495 8.58 18.20 17.75
CA ASN A 495 7.91 17.68 18.93
C ASN A 495 8.68 16.54 19.64
N LEU A 496 9.95 16.29 19.26
CA LEU A 496 10.86 15.35 19.95
C LEU A 496 10.29 13.93 20.12
N TYR A 497 9.85 13.31 19.03
CA TYR A 497 9.39 11.92 19.08
C TYR A 497 10.53 10.97 19.39
N PRO A 498 10.35 10.03 20.33
CA PRO A 498 11.39 9.09 20.67
C PRO A 498 11.58 8.06 19.55
N GLU A 499 12.84 7.77 19.25
CA GLU A 499 13.22 6.60 18.47
C GLU A 499 12.67 5.33 19.12
N ARG A 500 12.25 4.38 18.29
CA ARG A 500 11.75 3.08 18.73
C ARG A 500 12.49 1.97 18.02
N SER A 501 12.68 0.87 18.72
CA SER A 501 13.33 -0.32 18.18
C SER A 501 12.55 -1.58 18.50
N ALA A 502 12.60 -2.53 17.58
CA ALA A 502 12.15 -3.90 17.78
C ALA A 502 13.30 -4.84 17.45
N THR A 503 13.42 -5.91 18.23
CA THR A 503 14.46 -6.94 18.05
C THR A 503 13.82 -8.32 18.06
N ILE A 504 14.22 -9.18 17.13
CA ILE A 504 13.83 -10.58 17.05
C ILE A 504 15.05 -11.42 16.70
N SER A 505 15.06 -12.70 17.07
CA SER A 505 16.07 -13.66 16.62
C SER A 505 15.46 -14.63 15.64
N THR A 506 16.19 -14.94 14.57
CA THR A 506 15.81 -15.97 13.60
C THR A 506 16.78 -17.14 13.67
N SER A 507 16.24 -18.35 13.62
CA SER A 507 17.02 -19.59 13.57
C SER A 507 16.98 -20.17 12.16
N ILE A 508 18.14 -20.44 11.60
CA ILE A 508 18.32 -20.97 10.24
C ILE A 508 19.10 -22.27 10.28
N ASP A 509 18.52 -23.32 9.70
CA ASP A 509 19.17 -24.59 9.45
C ASP A 509 19.41 -24.76 7.96
N ASN A 510 20.65 -24.65 7.51
CA ASN A 510 21.02 -24.89 6.11
C ASN A 510 21.63 -26.26 5.87
N ILE A 511 21.70 -27.10 6.90
CA ILE A 511 22.14 -28.49 6.78
C ILE A 511 21.27 -29.40 7.64
N GLU A 512 20.92 -30.56 7.10
CA GLU A 512 20.11 -31.57 7.76
C GLU A 512 20.70 -32.96 7.54
N ILE A 513 20.58 -33.84 8.53
CA ILE A 513 21.01 -35.23 8.44
C ILE A 513 19.78 -36.11 8.35
N GLU A 514 19.61 -36.77 7.21
CA GLU A 514 18.58 -37.79 7.04
C GLU A 514 19.18 -39.17 7.33
N TRP A 515 18.52 -39.91 8.21
CA TRP A 515 18.86 -41.29 8.52
C TRP A 515 17.94 -42.26 7.79
N ASP A 516 18.45 -43.44 7.46
CA ASP A 516 17.65 -44.49 6.85
C ASP A 516 16.53 -44.99 7.78
N ALA A 517 15.54 -45.68 7.21
CA ALA A 517 14.41 -46.20 7.96
C ALA A 517 14.84 -47.21 9.06
N VAL A 518 15.97 -47.89 8.87
CA VAL A 518 16.49 -48.89 9.82
C VAL A 518 16.99 -48.19 11.09
N TYR A 519 17.72 -47.08 10.93
CA TYR A 519 18.13 -46.22 12.04
C TYR A 519 16.93 -45.61 12.75
N LEU A 520 15.98 -45.03 12.02
CA LEU A 520 14.80 -44.38 12.64
C LEU A 520 13.94 -45.36 13.46
N GLN A 521 13.79 -46.60 12.97
CA GLN A 521 13.13 -47.66 13.74
C GLN A 521 13.94 -48.05 14.98
N ALA A 522 15.26 -48.23 14.83
CA ALA A 522 16.14 -48.55 15.95
C ALA A 522 16.19 -47.42 17.00
N PHE A 523 16.20 -46.16 16.58
CA PHE A 523 16.10 -44.96 17.41
C PHE A 523 14.82 -44.99 18.25
N THR A 524 13.67 -45.16 17.59
CA THR A 524 12.37 -45.21 18.25
C THR A 524 12.28 -46.36 19.25
N GLN A 525 12.78 -47.55 18.90
CA GLN A 525 12.81 -48.70 19.80
C GLN A 525 13.76 -48.49 20.98
N CYS A 526 14.94 -47.90 20.73
CA CYS A 526 15.94 -47.58 21.73
C CYS A 526 15.40 -46.59 22.76
N TRP A 527 14.75 -45.51 22.31
CA TRP A 527 14.11 -44.53 23.19
C TRP A 527 12.94 -45.09 23.98
N LYS A 528 12.07 -45.89 23.36
CA LYS A 528 11.01 -46.59 24.10
C LYS A 528 11.58 -47.49 25.20
N LYS A 529 12.64 -48.25 24.90
CA LYS A 529 13.30 -49.12 25.88
C LYS A 529 14.02 -48.32 26.96
N TYR A 530 14.77 -47.29 26.60
CA TYR A 530 15.45 -46.41 27.54
C TYR A 530 14.48 -45.76 28.54
N LEU A 531 13.34 -45.25 28.06
CA LEU A 531 12.28 -44.70 28.91
C LEU A 531 11.63 -45.76 29.81
N THR A 532 11.39 -46.96 29.28
CA THR A 532 10.83 -48.10 30.04
C THR A 532 11.79 -48.60 31.12
N ASP A 533 13.09 -48.65 30.82
CA ASP A 533 14.13 -49.08 31.76
C ASP A 533 14.44 -48.00 32.80
N LYS A 534 14.33 -46.70 32.45
CA LYS A 534 14.38 -45.59 33.44
C LYS A 534 13.19 -45.62 34.41
N GLN A 535 11.99 -45.98 33.97
CA GLN A 535 10.84 -46.18 34.87
C GLN A 535 11.04 -47.33 35.89
N LYS A 536 12.01 -48.23 35.66
CA LYS A 536 12.34 -49.32 36.60
C LYS A 536 13.41 -48.94 37.64
N VAL A 537 14.00 -47.75 37.55
CA VAL A 537 14.97 -47.27 38.55
C VAL A 537 14.21 -46.69 39.74
N THR A 538 14.02 -47.51 40.78
CA THR A 538 13.52 -47.04 42.07
C THR A 538 14.71 -46.47 42.85
N ILE A 539 14.69 -45.18 43.18
CA ILE A 539 15.68 -44.57 44.08
C ILE A 539 15.37 -45.09 45.50
N PRO A 540 16.25 -45.86 46.16
CA PRO A 540 16.08 -46.19 47.56
C PRO A 540 16.45 -44.95 48.38
N ILE A 541 15.45 -44.24 48.88
CA ILE A 541 15.66 -43.21 49.90
C ILE A 541 15.78 -43.93 51.25
N GLU A 542 16.95 -44.49 51.54
CA GLU A 542 17.33 -44.81 52.91
C GLU A 542 18.18 -43.65 53.45
N HIS A 543 17.70 -43.07 54.55
CA HIS A 543 18.32 -42.00 55.35
C HIS A 543 18.02 -40.55 54.96
N VAL A 544 16.74 -40.18 54.97
CA VAL A 544 16.35 -38.90 55.60
C VAL A 544 15.20 -39.20 56.55
N ALA A 545 15.47 -39.28 57.85
CA ALA A 545 14.44 -39.34 58.88
C ALA A 545 13.90 -37.92 59.13
N PRO A 546 12.62 -37.61 58.85
CA PRO A 546 12.03 -36.37 59.32
C PRO A 546 11.60 -36.57 60.77
N ARG A 547 12.06 -35.69 61.66
CA ARG A 547 11.38 -35.46 62.94
C ARG A 547 9.94 -35.02 62.63
N ARG A 548 9.00 -35.84 63.12
CA ARG A 548 7.56 -35.63 63.38
C ARG A 548 6.74 -34.80 62.38
N ASP A 549 5.70 -35.48 61.90
CA ASP A 549 4.42 -34.94 61.43
C ASP A 549 4.42 -34.16 60.13
N ARG A 550 4.86 -34.85 59.07
CA ARG A 550 4.13 -35.07 57.80
C ARG A 550 5.11 -35.74 56.85
N ARG A 551 4.95 -37.05 56.60
CA ARG A 551 5.66 -37.69 55.48
C ARG A 551 5.01 -37.17 54.19
N PRO A 552 5.71 -36.46 53.29
CA PRO A 552 5.24 -36.39 51.92
C PRO A 552 5.50 -37.77 51.32
N GLN A 553 4.45 -38.47 50.92
CA GLN A 553 4.62 -39.70 50.17
C GLN A 553 5.09 -39.32 48.76
N TYR A 554 6.41 -39.30 48.53
CA TYR A 554 7.00 -39.13 47.19
C TYR A 554 7.10 -40.45 46.43
N ARG A 555 6.12 -41.35 46.59
CA ARG A 555 5.93 -42.41 45.59
C ARG A 555 5.25 -41.74 44.41
N GLU A 556 5.87 -41.82 43.24
CA GLU A 556 5.37 -41.30 41.95
C GLU A 556 5.67 -39.82 41.62
N VAL A 557 6.56 -39.15 42.35
CA VAL A 557 7.00 -37.79 41.98
C VAL A 557 8.23 -37.84 41.07
N ALA A 558 8.14 -37.18 39.93
CA ALA A 558 9.23 -37.07 38.95
C ALA A 558 10.49 -36.46 39.61
N PRO A 559 11.70 -36.97 39.31
CA PRO A 559 12.94 -36.50 39.92
C PRO A 559 13.16 -34.99 39.84
N GLU A 560 12.76 -34.37 38.74
CA GLU A 560 12.88 -32.93 38.48
C GLU A 560 11.98 -32.13 39.43
N ARG A 561 10.73 -32.60 39.62
CA ARG A 561 9.77 -32.00 40.55
C ARG A 561 10.20 -32.17 42.01
N LEU A 562 10.83 -33.31 42.34
CA LEU A 562 11.41 -33.53 43.68
C LEU A 562 12.59 -32.58 43.94
N VAL A 563 13.49 -32.40 42.97
CA VAL A 563 14.63 -31.47 43.09
C VAL A 563 14.14 -30.02 43.19
N ARG A 564 13.13 -29.63 42.40
CA ARG A 564 12.50 -28.30 42.48
C ARG A 564 11.87 -28.03 43.84
N ASP A 565 11.04 -28.96 44.34
CA ASP A 565 10.39 -28.82 45.64
C ASP A 565 11.41 -28.74 46.80
N LEU A 566 12.59 -29.36 46.63
CA LEU A 566 13.70 -29.28 47.59
C LEU A 566 14.52 -28.00 47.44
N LEU A 567 14.71 -27.45 46.23
CA LEU A 567 15.40 -26.19 46.01
C LEU A 567 14.76 -25.04 46.81
N ASP A 568 13.44 -25.04 46.91
CA ASP A 568 12.68 -24.01 47.66
C ASP A 568 12.75 -24.17 49.19
N ARG A 569 13.05 -25.38 49.68
CA ARG A 569 12.89 -25.72 51.12
C ARG A 569 14.20 -26.04 51.82
N ASP A 570 15.10 -26.74 51.13
CA ASP A 570 16.43 -27.13 51.61
C ASP A 570 17.40 -27.27 50.41
N PRO A 571 18.03 -26.16 50.00
CA PRO A 571 18.92 -26.14 48.82
C PRO A 571 20.11 -27.10 48.94
N ARG A 572 20.55 -27.42 50.17
CA ARG A 572 21.65 -28.36 50.40
C ARG A 572 21.20 -29.79 50.09
N ALA A 573 20.04 -30.18 50.59
CA ALA A 573 19.45 -31.48 50.28
C ALA A 573 19.12 -31.59 48.77
N ALA A 574 18.70 -30.50 48.13
CA ALA A 574 18.44 -30.48 46.69
C ALA A 574 19.69 -30.80 45.86
N VAL A 575 20.86 -30.24 46.23
CA VAL A 575 22.12 -30.51 45.55
C VAL A 575 22.60 -31.96 45.77
N GLU A 576 22.42 -32.52 46.95
CA GLU A 576 22.77 -33.92 47.22
C GLU A 576 21.88 -34.90 46.45
N VAL A 577 20.58 -34.63 46.38
CA VAL A 577 19.62 -35.41 45.58
C VAL A 577 19.90 -35.24 44.08
N ALA A 578 20.14 -34.02 43.61
CA ALA A 578 20.54 -33.74 42.24
C ALA A 578 21.88 -34.42 41.88
N ALA A 579 22.82 -34.55 42.82
CA ALA A 579 24.07 -35.26 42.61
C ALA A 579 23.88 -36.78 42.47
N GLN A 580 22.98 -37.38 43.25
CA GLN A 580 22.63 -38.79 43.09
C GLN A 580 21.88 -39.03 41.77
N ILE A 581 20.95 -38.15 41.40
CA ILE A 581 20.26 -38.19 40.10
C ILE A 581 21.26 -38.03 38.96
N ALA A 582 22.15 -37.04 39.05
CA ALA A 582 23.20 -36.79 38.06
C ALA A 582 24.13 -37.99 37.91
N LYS A 583 24.52 -38.63 39.01
CA LYS A 583 25.35 -39.84 39.00
C LYS A 583 24.64 -41.04 38.36
N VAL A 584 23.36 -41.24 38.64
CA VAL A 584 22.56 -42.33 38.07
C VAL A 584 22.20 -42.07 36.61
N ALA A 585 21.96 -40.80 36.24
CA ALA A 585 21.64 -40.36 34.88
C ALA A 585 22.87 -40.07 34.02
N ASN A 586 24.08 -40.16 34.58
CA ASN A 586 25.35 -39.73 34.00
C ASN A 586 25.31 -38.31 33.42
N LEU A 587 24.64 -37.40 34.13
CA LEU A 587 24.57 -35.97 33.85
C LEU A 587 25.49 -35.20 34.80
N SER A 588 25.75 -33.93 34.49
CA SER A 588 26.34 -33.04 35.49
C SER A 588 25.28 -32.63 36.51
N VAL A 589 25.67 -32.43 37.77
CA VAL A 589 24.77 -31.91 38.82
C VAL A 589 24.15 -30.57 38.39
N LYS A 590 24.91 -29.75 37.65
CA LYS A 590 24.44 -28.47 37.11
C LYS A 590 23.30 -28.63 36.12
N THR A 591 23.33 -29.67 35.28
CA THR A 591 22.28 -29.98 34.31
C THR A 591 21.00 -30.42 35.02
N VAL A 592 21.11 -31.30 36.02
CA VAL A 592 19.94 -31.75 36.81
C VAL A 592 19.28 -30.61 37.58
N LEU A 593 20.09 -29.67 38.09
CA LEU A 593 19.56 -28.49 38.77
C LEU A 593 18.92 -27.50 37.78
N ALA A 594 19.51 -27.29 36.60
CA ALA A 594 18.93 -26.43 35.56
C ALA A 594 17.59 -26.98 35.06
N ASP A 595 17.52 -28.28 34.79
CA ASP A 595 16.30 -28.96 34.34
C ASP A 595 15.18 -28.88 35.41
N ALA A 596 15.53 -28.86 36.70
CA ALA A 596 14.58 -28.69 37.80
C ALA A 596 14.08 -27.26 37.97
N PHE A 597 14.83 -26.25 37.50
CA PHE A 597 14.39 -24.86 37.46
C PHE A 597 13.46 -24.56 36.26
N GLU A 598 13.56 -25.36 35.20
CA GLU A 598 12.78 -25.20 33.97
C GLU A 598 11.49 -26.05 33.93
N ALA A 599 11.37 -27.08 34.78
CA ALA A 599 10.16 -27.88 35.00
C ALA A 599 9.22 -27.26 36.04
#